data_AF-A0A6L7C975-F1
#
_entry.id   AF-A0A6L7C975-F1
#
_cell.length_a   1.000
_cell.length_b   1.000
_cell.length_c   1.000
_cell.angle_alpha   90.00
_cell.angle_beta   90.00
_cell.angle_gamma   90.00
#
_symmetry.space_group_name_H-M   'P 1'
#
loop_
_entity.id
_entity.type
_entity.pdbx_description
1 polymer ?
#
loop_
_entity_poly.entity_id
_entity_poly.type
_entity_poly.pdbx_seq_one_letter_code
_entity_poly.pdbx_strand_id
1 'polypeptide(L)'
;MQYTGTLASILEAHTKENYLPNKKFDINVISKWKDCLDESEVWAIDRQQLRTCQHNLEFHREKEWAEWEKIIPPLLDKINQFFLISKPGQPVTLINGQNKTVDELIAFSIYLQQQTEEIKAVRKLLLSQMREEFIELTSFEPVTIFSLLKSIKKSVLQFFCISALKN
;
A
#
# COMPACT_ATOMS: atom_id res chain seq x y z
N MET A 1 -0.66 -6.06 -1.33
CA MET A 1 -1.40 -6.42 -2.56
C MET A 1 -1.22 -7.91 -2.80
N GLN A 2 -2.29 -8.66 -3.08
CA GLN A 2 -2.16 -10.07 -3.46
C GLN A 2 -1.58 -10.22 -4.87
N TYR A 3 -1.96 -9.35 -5.80
CA TYR A 3 -1.49 -9.35 -7.19
C TYR A 3 0.04 -9.44 -7.35
N THR A 4 0.79 -8.56 -6.69
CA THR A 4 2.27 -8.48 -6.82
C THR A 4 2.96 -9.74 -6.30
N GLY A 5 2.46 -10.29 -5.19
CA GLY A 5 2.94 -11.55 -4.64
C GLY A 5 2.61 -12.74 -5.55
N THR A 6 1.39 -12.80 -6.06
CA THR A 6 0.97 -13.86 -7.01
C THR A 6 1.79 -13.81 -8.30
N LEU A 7 2.00 -12.61 -8.86
CA LEU A 7 2.85 -12.44 -10.04
C LEU A 7 4.28 -12.92 -9.78
N ALA A 8 4.86 -12.57 -8.63
CA ALA A 8 6.18 -13.05 -8.24
C ALA A 8 6.24 -14.58 -8.18
N SER A 9 5.25 -15.23 -7.56
CA SER A 9 5.16 -16.68 -7.46
C SER A 9 5.00 -17.36 -8.83
N ILE A 10 4.23 -16.78 -9.76
CA ILE A 10 4.09 -17.30 -11.13
C ILE A 10 5.44 -17.26 -11.86
N LEU A 11 6.15 -16.13 -11.78
CA LEU A 11 7.48 -15.98 -12.40
C LEU A 11 8.49 -16.95 -11.78
N GLU A 12 8.45 -17.15 -10.46
CA GLU A 12 9.31 -18.08 -9.75
C GLU A 12 9.03 -19.55 -10.11
N ALA A 13 7.76 -19.93 -10.23
CA ALA A 13 7.38 -21.29 -10.65
C ALA A 13 7.90 -21.61 -12.05
N HIS A 14 7.67 -20.70 -13.01
CA HIS A 14 8.12 -20.90 -14.38
C HIS A 14 9.63 -20.86 -14.55
N THR A 15 10.36 -20.10 -13.72
CA THR A 15 11.83 -20.10 -13.73
C THR A 15 12.42 -21.38 -13.12
N LYS A 16 11.83 -21.91 -12.05
CA LYS A 16 12.26 -23.17 -11.41
C LYS A 16 12.05 -24.40 -12.29
N GLU A 17 10.89 -24.50 -12.95
CA GLU A 17 10.58 -25.65 -13.85
C GLU A 17 11.45 -25.67 -15.11
N ASN A 18 12.07 -24.55 -15.47
CA ASN A 18 12.74 -24.35 -16.75
C ASN A 18 14.20 -23.93 -16.61
N TYR A 19 14.83 -24.14 -15.44
CA TYR A 19 16.17 -23.63 -15.18
C TYR A 19 17.22 -24.28 -16.09
N LEU A 20 17.54 -23.58 -17.17
CA LEU A 20 18.66 -23.83 -18.05
C LEU A 20 19.47 -22.53 -18.12
N PRO A 21 20.78 -22.55 -17.80
CA PRO A 21 21.65 -21.40 -18.00
C PRO A 21 21.52 -20.90 -19.44
N ASN A 22 21.26 -19.61 -19.63
CA ASN A 22 20.99 -18.95 -20.92
C ASN A 22 19.60 -19.16 -21.56
N LYS A 23 18.63 -19.79 -20.87
CA LYS A 23 17.26 -19.81 -21.38
C LYS A 23 16.68 -18.39 -21.43
N LYS A 24 16.13 -18.06 -22.58
CA LYS A 24 15.44 -16.80 -22.85
C LYS A 24 13.95 -17.08 -22.97
N PHE A 25 13.14 -16.23 -22.36
CA PHE A 25 11.70 -16.26 -22.46
C PHE A 25 11.24 -15.11 -23.34
N ASP A 26 10.48 -15.42 -24.39
CA ASP A 26 9.84 -14.42 -25.22
C ASP A 26 8.88 -13.58 -24.36
N ILE A 27 8.98 -12.26 -24.47
CA ILE A 27 8.14 -11.34 -23.70
C ILE A 27 6.65 -11.60 -23.93
N ASN A 28 6.25 -12.09 -25.10
CA ASN A 28 4.86 -12.46 -25.40
C ASN A 28 4.39 -13.64 -24.56
N VAL A 29 5.26 -14.59 -24.25
CA VAL A 29 4.92 -15.74 -23.38
C VAL A 29 4.77 -15.27 -21.94
N ILE A 30 5.72 -14.45 -21.46
CA ILE A 30 5.66 -13.92 -20.09
C ILE A 30 4.44 -13.00 -19.91
N SER A 31 4.11 -12.19 -20.93
CA SER A 31 2.95 -11.30 -20.90
C SER A 31 1.64 -12.08 -20.75
N LYS A 32 1.49 -13.24 -21.41
CA LYS A 32 0.32 -14.10 -21.21
C LYS A 32 0.13 -14.53 -19.76
N TRP A 33 1.21 -14.77 -19.01
CA TRP A 33 1.09 -15.12 -17.59
C TRP A 33 0.52 -13.96 -16.76
N LYS A 34 0.91 -12.74 -17.10
CA LYS A 34 0.36 -11.52 -16.50
C LYS A 34 -1.09 -11.30 -16.94
N ASP A 35 -1.40 -11.50 -18.21
CA ASP A 35 -2.76 -11.32 -18.74
C ASP A 35 -3.75 -12.30 -18.09
N CYS A 36 -3.35 -13.57 -17.88
CA CYS A 36 -4.15 -14.52 -17.10
C CYS A 36 -4.42 -14.05 -15.66
N LEU A 37 -3.47 -13.31 -15.05
CA LEU A 37 -3.64 -12.75 -13.71
C LEU A 37 -4.57 -11.53 -13.73
N ASP A 38 -4.46 -10.69 -14.77
CA ASP A 38 -5.31 -9.51 -14.97
C ASP A 38 -6.76 -9.87 -15.31
N GLU A 39 -7.01 -11.05 -15.90
CA GLU A 39 -8.35 -11.58 -16.19
C GLU A 39 -8.98 -12.28 -14.98
N SER A 40 -8.24 -12.50 -13.90
CA SER A 40 -8.75 -13.19 -12.71
C SER A 40 -9.71 -12.33 -11.90
N GLU A 41 -10.92 -12.80 -11.65
CA GLU A 41 -11.88 -12.13 -10.76
C GLU A 41 -11.36 -11.95 -9.32
N VAL A 42 -10.49 -12.85 -8.87
CA VAL A 42 -9.99 -12.88 -7.49
C VAL A 42 -8.68 -12.13 -7.35
N TRP A 43 -7.79 -12.25 -8.33
CA TRP A 43 -6.41 -11.79 -8.21
C TRP A 43 -6.10 -10.55 -9.04
N ALA A 44 -6.96 -10.15 -9.98
CA ALA A 44 -6.75 -8.94 -10.77
C ALA A 44 -6.69 -7.68 -9.90
N ILE A 45 -5.98 -6.68 -10.39
CA ILE A 45 -5.98 -5.37 -9.76
C ILE A 45 -7.33 -4.71 -9.99
N ASP A 46 -8.10 -4.52 -8.92
CA ASP A 46 -9.26 -3.62 -8.94
C ASP A 46 -8.78 -2.16 -9.10
N ARG A 47 -8.76 -1.71 -10.34
CA ARG A 47 -8.31 -0.36 -10.70
C ARG A 47 -9.23 0.73 -10.16
N GLN A 48 -10.51 0.43 -9.97
CA GLN A 48 -11.47 1.39 -9.43
C GLN A 48 -11.22 1.59 -7.94
N GLN A 49 -11.09 0.50 -7.18
CA GLN A 49 -10.70 0.59 -5.77
C GLN A 49 -9.35 1.28 -5.59
N LEU A 50 -8.37 0.98 -6.45
CA LEU A 50 -7.06 1.63 -6.39
C LEU A 50 -7.17 3.15 -6.52
N ARG A 51 -7.97 3.64 -7.49
CA ARG A 51 -8.21 5.08 -7.68
C ARG A 51 -8.96 5.71 -6.50
N THR A 52 -9.95 5.00 -5.96
CA THR A 52 -10.68 5.46 -4.77
C THR A 52 -9.76 5.57 -3.56
N CYS A 53 -8.89 4.57 -3.33
CA CYS A 53 -7.88 4.62 -2.28
C CYS A 53 -6.90 5.77 -2.49
N GLN A 54 -6.42 5.95 -3.74
CA GLN A 54 -5.53 7.05 -4.10
C GLN A 54 -6.15 8.39 -3.72
N HIS A 55 -7.39 8.65 -4.17
CA HIS A 55 -8.12 9.88 -3.87
C HIS A 55 -8.32 10.06 -2.36
N ASN A 56 -8.79 9.03 -1.65
CA ASN A 56 -9.03 9.15 -0.22
C ASN A 56 -7.76 9.47 0.57
N LEU A 57 -6.62 8.89 0.17
CA LEU A 57 -5.34 9.19 0.81
C LEU A 57 -4.89 10.62 0.50
N GLU A 58 -4.92 11.01 -0.77
CA GLU A 58 -4.50 12.34 -1.23
C GLU A 58 -5.23 13.47 -0.52
N PHE A 59 -6.55 13.36 -0.32
CA PHE A 59 -7.37 14.44 0.23
C PHE A 59 -7.57 14.38 1.74
N HIS A 60 -7.48 13.19 2.36
CA HIS A 60 -7.82 13.04 3.79
C HIS A 60 -6.63 12.60 4.66
N ARG A 61 -5.53 12.13 4.07
CA ARG A 61 -4.41 11.49 4.78
C ARG A 61 -3.08 11.80 4.10
N GLU A 62 -2.68 13.08 4.10
CA GLU A 62 -1.49 13.59 3.42
C GLU A 62 -0.19 12.82 3.75
N LYS A 63 -0.01 12.40 5.01
CA LYS A 63 1.19 11.66 5.43
C LYS A 63 1.23 10.27 4.80
N GLU A 64 0.10 9.57 4.81
CA GLU A 64 -0.04 8.24 4.23
C GLU A 64 -0.06 8.29 2.71
N TRP A 65 -0.54 9.41 2.12
CA TRP A 65 -0.39 9.71 0.71
C TRP A 65 1.08 9.78 0.29
N ALA A 66 1.94 10.46 1.05
CA ALA A 66 3.36 10.56 0.74
C ALA A 66 4.05 9.17 0.74
N GLU A 67 3.65 8.25 1.61
CA GLU A 67 4.14 6.87 1.60
C GLU A 67 3.56 6.06 0.42
N TRP A 68 2.29 6.28 0.08
CA TRP A 68 1.67 5.67 -1.10
C TRP A 68 2.36 6.09 -2.40
N GLU A 69 2.64 7.38 -2.56
CA GLU A 69 3.28 7.96 -3.76
C GLU A 69 4.70 7.42 -3.98
N LYS A 70 5.43 7.12 -2.89
CA LYS A 70 6.76 6.51 -2.97
C LYS A 70 6.75 5.05 -3.41
N ILE A 71 5.68 4.31 -3.13
CA ILE A 71 5.65 2.85 -3.30
C ILE A 71 4.84 2.45 -4.54
N ILE A 72 3.58 2.91 -4.65
CA ILE A 72 2.63 2.36 -5.62
C ILE A 72 2.90 2.82 -7.06
N PRO A 73 3.03 4.14 -7.37
CA PRO A 73 3.35 4.57 -8.74
C PRO A 73 4.66 4.00 -9.29
N PRO A 74 5.80 4.03 -8.55
CA PRO A 74 7.04 3.44 -9.03
C PRO A 74 6.96 1.92 -9.28
N LEU A 75 6.21 1.19 -8.43
CA LEU A 75 5.97 -0.23 -8.63
C LEU A 75 5.18 -0.52 -9.91
N LEU A 76 4.09 0.21 -10.15
CA LEU A 76 3.30 0.07 -11.38
C LEU A 76 4.14 0.41 -12.62
N ASP A 77 4.99 1.43 -12.52
CA ASP A 77 5.89 1.82 -13.60
C ASP A 77 6.92 0.75 -13.89
N LYS A 78 7.49 0.13 -12.84
CA LYS A 78 8.44 -0.95 -12.99
C LYS A 78 7.81 -2.22 -13.57
N ILE A 79 6.56 -2.51 -13.22
CA ILE A 79 5.77 -3.57 -13.87
C ILE A 79 5.58 -3.24 -15.35
N ASN A 80 5.12 -2.03 -15.68
CA ASN A 80 4.93 -1.63 -17.08
C ASN A 80 6.23 -1.72 -17.89
N GLN A 81 7.35 -1.25 -17.33
CA GLN A 81 8.66 -1.34 -17.97
C GLN A 81 9.11 -2.79 -18.17
N PHE A 82 8.92 -3.67 -17.18
CA PHE A 82 9.32 -5.07 -17.28
C PHE A 82 8.57 -5.79 -18.42
N PHE A 83 7.26 -5.54 -18.53
CA PHE A 83 6.38 -6.11 -19.54
C PHE A 83 6.33 -5.30 -20.85
N LEU A 84 7.15 -4.26 -20.99
CA LEU A 84 7.19 -3.38 -22.17
C LEU A 84 5.82 -2.75 -22.52
N ILE A 85 4.99 -2.49 -21.51
CA ILE A 85 3.67 -1.89 -21.64
C ILE A 85 3.85 -0.37 -21.82
N SER A 86 3.53 0.12 -23.01
CA SER A 86 3.54 1.55 -23.30
C SER A 86 2.39 2.28 -22.60
N LYS A 87 2.69 3.40 -21.94
CA LYS A 87 1.66 4.28 -21.40
C LYS A 87 1.06 5.18 -22.49
N PRO A 88 -0.18 5.67 -22.32
CA PRO A 88 -0.73 6.71 -23.18
C PRO A 88 0.23 7.90 -23.31
N GLY A 89 0.53 8.33 -24.54
CA GLY A 89 1.45 9.44 -24.81
C GLY A 89 2.94 9.08 -24.86
N GLN A 90 3.32 7.82 -24.61
CA GLN A 90 4.69 7.34 -24.81
C GLN A 90 4.85 6.63 -26.16
N PRO A 91 6.07 6.58 -26.74
CA PRO A 91 6.34 5.78 -27.94
C PRO A 91 5.98 4.32 -27.71
N VAL A 92 5.36 3.68 -28.71
CA VAL A 92 5.00 2.26 -28.64
C VAL A 92 6.29 1.43 -28.65
N THR A 93 6.46 0.60 -27.62
CA THR A 93 7.60 -0.30 -27.53
C THR A 93 7.29 -1.56 -28.35
N LEU A 94 8.17 -1.90 -29.29
CA LEU A 94 8.03 -3.13 -30.07
C LEU A 94 8.36 -4.34 -29.20
N ILE A 95 7.34 -5.13 -28.87
CA ILE A 95 7.45 -6.37 -28.08
C ILE A 95 8.00 -7.56 -28.89
N ASN A 96 7.89 -7.54 -30.22
CA ASN A 96 8.28 -8.68 -31.05
C ASN A 96 9.78 -8.94 -31.03
N GLY A 97 10.18 -10.16 -30.68
CA GLY A 97 11.58 -10.60 -30.61
C GLY A 97 12.32 -10.17 -29.34
N GLN A 98 11.66 -9.46 -28.42
CA GLN A 98 12.20 -9.13 -27.11
C GLN A 98 12.15 -10.37 -26.22
N ASN A 99 13.24 -10.59 -25.47
CA ASN A 99 13.37 -11.72 -24.57
C ASN A 99 13.85 -11.26 -23.21
N LYS A 100 13.43 -11.98 -22.16
CA LYS A 100 13.99 -11.85 -20.81
C LYS A 100 14.80 -13.08 -20.44
N THR A 101 15.91 -12.88 -19.76
CA THR A 101 16.72 -13.97 -19.19
C THR A 101 16.09 -14.49 -17.90
N VAL A 102 16.42 -15.73 -17.55
CA VAL A 102 16.01 -16.32 -16.25
C VAL A 102 16.42 -15.41 -15.08
N ASP A 103 17.62 -14.84 -15.12
CA ASP A 103 18.12 -13.94 -14.07
C ASP A 103 17.29 -12.67 -13.95
N GLU A 104 16.83 -12.08 -15.07
CA GLU A 104 15.93 -10.93 -15.06
C GLU A 104 14.58 -11.28 -14.44
N LEU A 105 14.02 -12.46 -14.73
CA LEU A 105 12.78 -12.96 -14.15
C LEU A 105 12.91 -13.18 -12.63
N ILE A 106 14.01 -13.78 -12.18
CA ILE A 106 14.29 -14.01 -10.76
C ILE A 106 14.48 -12.68 -10.03
N ALA A 107 15.31 -11.79 -10.56
CA ALA A 107 15.55 -10.47 -9.97
C ALA A 107 14.24 -9.66 -9.85
N PHE A 108 13.40 -9.73 -10.88
CA PHE A 108 12.11 -9.06 -10.86
C PHE A 108 11.12 -9.70 -9.87
N SER A 109 11.09 -11.03 -9.77
CA SER A 109 10.28 -11.74 -8.76
C SER A 109 10.68 -11.35 -7.33
N ILE A 110 11.99 -11.32 -7.03
CA ILE A 110 12.51 -10.86 -5.72
C ILE A 110 12.08 -9.42 -5.44
N TYR A 111 12.20 -8.53 -6.44
CA TYR A 111 11.74 -7.15 -6.32
C TYR A 111 10.23 -7.08 -5.98
N LEU A 112 9.38 -7.84 -6.68
CA LEU A 112 7.94 -7.87 -6.41
C LEU A 112 7.62 -8.41 -5.01
N GLN A 113 8.38 -9.38 -4.50
CA GLN A 113 8.23 -9.90 -3.13
C GLN A 113 8.57 -8.83 -2.09
N GLN A 114 9.69 -8.12 -2.26
CA GLN A 114 10.09 -7.03 -1.37
C GLN A 114 9.02 -5.92 -1.32
N GLN A 115 8.53 -5.50 -2.48
CA GLN A 115 7.47 -4.49 -2.59
C GLN A 115 6.15 -4.97 -1.97
N THR A 116 5.85 -6.27 -2.04
CA THR A 116 4.69 -6.85 -1.39
C THR A 116 4.76 -6.73 0.14
N GLU A 117 5.95 -6.94 0.72
CA GLU A 117 6.17 -6.78 2.16
C GLU A 117 6.12 -5.31 2.59
N GLU A 118 6.71 -4.39 1.81
CA GLU A 118 6.59 -2.94 2.06
C GLU A 118 5.13 -2.49 2.07
N ILE A 119 4.34 -2.90 1.07
CA ILE A 119 2.90 -2.58 1.02
C ILE A 119 2.15 -3.16 2.22
N LYS A 120 2.50 -4.39 2.67
CA LYS A 120 1.90 -4.98 3.86
C LYS A 120 2.24 -4.18 5.13
N ALA A 121 3.47 -3.70 5.25
CA ALA A 121 3.91 -2.88 6.37
C ALA A 121 3.14 -1.55 6.42
N VAL A 122 3.03 -0.85 5.28
CA VAL A 122 2.25 0.40 5.17
C VAL A 122 0.78 0.16 5.48
N ARG A 123 0.19 -0.92 4.97
CA ARG A 123 -1.20 -1.29 5.30
C ARG A 123 -1.40 -1.49 6.79
N LYS A 124 -0.47 -2.18 7.45
CA LYS A 124 -0.55 -2.43 8.90
C LYS A 124 -0.44 -1.13 9.70
N LEU A 125 0.44 -0.23 9.29
CA LEU A 125 0.59 1.09 9.89
C LEU A 125 -0.71 1.90 9.76
N LEU A 126 -1.27 2.00 8.56
CA LEU A 126 -2.52 2.71 8.29
C LEU A 126 -3.67 2.17 9.16
N LEU A 127 -3.83 0.84 9.24
CA LEU A 127 -4.86 0.23 10.07
C LEU A 127 -4.68 0.52 11.57
N SER A 128 -3.44 0.60 12.05
CA SER A 128 -3.16 0.99 13.43
C SER A 128 -3.56 2.42 13.71
N GLN A 129 -3.18 3.35 12.82
CA GLN A 129 -3.52 4.77 12.94
C GLN A 129 -5.03 5.00 12.88
N MET A 130 -5.72 4.39 11.91
CA MET A 130 -7.18 4.45 11.82
C MET A 130 -7.88 3.92 13.08
N ARG A 131 -7.32 2.86 13.69
CA ARG A 131 -7.85 2.33 14.95
C ARG A 131 -7.66 3.30 16.10
N GLU A 132 -6.50 3.93 16.22
CA GLU A 132 -6.22 4.92 17.25
C GLU A 132 -7.13 6.15 17.12
N GLU A 133 -7.25 6.69 15.90
CA GLU A 133 -8.17 7.79 15.60
C GLU A 133 -9.63 7.43 15.92
N PHE A 134 -10.05 6.20 15.58
CA PHE A 134 -11.40 5.73 15.91
C PHE A 134 -11.61 5.68 17.42
N ILE A 135 -10.64 5.19 18.18
CA ILE A 135 -10.70 5.17 19.65
C ILE A 135 -10.80 6.60 20.17
N GLU A 136 -9.95 7.53 19.71
CA GLU A 136 -10.02 8.94 20.14
C GLU A 136 -11.40 9.54 19.88
N LEU A 137 -11.96 9.35 18.67
CA LEU A 137 -13.26 9.88 18.29
C LEU A 137 -14.43 9.25 19.07
N THR A 138 -14.32 7.97 19.43
CA THR A 138 -15.37 7.22 20.13
C THR A 138 -15.21 7.19 21.64
N SER A 139 -14.04 7.57 22.17
CA SER A 139 -13.73 7.63 23.60
C SER A 139 -14.37 8.82 24.32
N PHE A 140 -15.47 9.36 23.78
CA PHE A 140 -16.30 10.33 24.48
C PHE A 140 -16.79 9.75 25.80
N GLU A 141 -16.07 10.05 26.89
CA GLU A 141 -16.67 10.00 28.22
C GLU A 141 -17.70 11.13 28.26
N PRO A 142 -19.00 10.83 28.43
CA PRO A 142 -19.98 11.88 28.65
C PRO A 142 -19.54 12.64 29.89
N VAL A 143 -19.47 13.97 29.80
CA VAL A 143 -19.26 14.84 30.96
C VAL A 143 -20.45 14.59 31.90
N THR A 144 -20.25 13.70 32.86
CA THR A 144 -21.29 13.39 33.85
C THR A 144 -21.42 14.57 34.80
N ILE A 145 -22.63 14.78 35.35
CA ILE A 145 -22.86 15.76 36.43
C ILE A 145 -21.83 15.59 37.56
N PHE A 146 -21.39 14.36 37.84
CA PHE A 146 -20.33 14.07 38.79
C PHE A 146 -18.96 14.64 38.40
N SER A 147 -18.57 14.57 37.13
CA SER A 147 -17.32 15.17 36.63
C SER A 147 -17.36 16.71 36.70
N LEU A 148 -18.51 17.32 36.40
CA LEU A 148 -18.77 18.75 36.54
C LEU A 148 -18.70 19.19 38.01
N LEU A 149 -19.40 18.48 38.91
CA LEU A 149 -19.37 18.76 40.35
C LEU A 149 -17.97 18.63 40.94
N LYS A 150 -17.19 17.63 40.49
CA LYS A 150 -15.80 17.44 40.92
C LYS A 150 -14.90 18.59 40.44
N SER A 151 -15.10 19.08 39.21
CA SER A 151 -14.39 20.24 38.66
C SER A 151 -14.75 21.52 39.41
N ILE A 152 -16.04 21.80 39.62
CA ILE A 152 -16.53 22.95 40.38
C ILE A 152 -15.97 22.93 41.81
N LYS A 153 -16.03 21.79 42.50
CA LYS A 153 -15.46 21.63 43.85
C LYS A 153 -13.97 21.96 43.87
N LYS A 154 -13.21 21.50 42.87
CA LYS A 154 -11.77 21.80 42.75
C LYS A 154 -11.52 23.29 42.55
N SER A 155 -12.26 23.93 41.64
CA SER A 155 -12.13 25.38 41.39
C SER A 155 -12.53 26.22 42.60
N VAL A 156 -13.59 25.84 43.31
CA VAL A 156 -14.04 26.51 44.54
C VAL A 156 -12.98 26.36 45.64
N LEU A 157 -12.45 25.16 45.87
CA LEU A 157 -11.37 24.94 46.83
C LEU A 157 -10.12 25.74 46.48
N GLN A 158 -9.72 25.78 45.21
CA GLN A 158 -8.58 26.59 44.78
C GLN A 158 -8.82 28.09 44.99
N PHE A 159 -10.00 28.59 44.68
CA PHE A 159 -10.36 29.99 44.94
C PHE A 159 -10.21 30.33 46.43
N PHE A 160 -10.77 29.50 47.31
CA PHE A 160 -10.70 29.73 48.75
C PHE A 160 -9.32 29.51 49.36
N CYS A 161 -8.55 28.52 48.88
CA CYS A 161 -7.16 28.29 49.32
C CYS A 161 -6.21 29.40 48.85
N ILE A 162 -6.41 29.98 47.66
CA ILE A 162 -5.63 31.13 47.18
C ILE A 162 -5.95 32.39 48.00
N SER A 163 -7.20 32.59 48.42
CA SER A 163 -7.57 33.68 49.32
C SER A 163 -7.08 33.51 50.76
N ALA A 164 -6.80 32.28 51.21
CA ALA A 164 -6.24 32.01 52.53
C ALA A 164 -4.71 32.28 52.62
N LEU A 165 -4.01 32.37 51.49
CA LEU A 165 -2.58 32.71 51.41
C LEU A 165 -2.31 34.22 51.27
N LYS A 166 -3.37 35.04 51.19
CA LYS A 166 -3.28 36.50 50.99
C LYS A 166 -3.58 37.33 52.26
N ASN A 167 -3.75 36.68 53.41
CA ASN A 167 -3.89 37.35 54.72
C ASN A 167 -2.72 36.98 55.63
#